data_AF-A0A2A2N582-F1
#
_entry.id   AF-A0A2A2N582-F1
#
_cell.length_a   1.000
_cell.length_b   1.000
_cell.length_c   1.000
_cell.angle_alpha   90.00
_cell.angle_beta   90.00
_cell.angle_gamma   90.00
#
_symmetry.space_group_name_H-M   'P 1'
#
loop_
_entity.id
_entity.type
_entity.pdbx_description
1 polymer ?
#
loop_
_entity_poly.entity_id
_entity_poly.type
_entity_poly.pdbx_seq_one_letter_code
_entity_poly.pdbx_strand_id
1 'polypeptide(L)' 'MNYRCGQCRQFTRQKSSADICCAWGHPTDANRAACDYFMPTIRVKDRVVSPLKSKNG' A
#
# COMPACT_ATOMS: atom_id res chain seq x y z
N MET A 1 -1.64 10.20 9.28
CA MET A 1 -2.03 9.79 7.91
C MET A 1 -2.63 8.41 7.97
N ASN A 2 -3.87 8.22 7.50
CA ASN A 2 -4.47 6.90 7.38
C ASN A 2 -4.09 6.28 6.03
N TYR A 3 -2.87 5.76 5.92
CA TYR A 3 -2.46 4.99 4.74
C TYR A 3 -3.24 3.68 4.71
N ARG A 4 -3.85 3.38 3.57
CA ARG A 4 -4.63 2.14 3.38
C ARG A 4 -3.97 1.24 2.36
N CYS A 5 -4.15 -0.08 2.50
CA CYS A 5 -3.67 -1.03 1.51
C CYS A 5 -4.18 -0.71 0.10
N GLY A 6 -5.43 -0.24 -0.05
CA GLY A 6 -5.97 0.18 -1.36
C GLY A 6 -5.23 1.34 -2.05
N GLN A 7 -4.39 2.07 -1.31
CA GLN A 7 -3.56 3.16 -1.83
C GLN A 7 -2.12 2.70 -2.14
N CYS A 8 -1.80 1.44 -1.81
CA CYS A 8 -0.50 0.84 -2.00
C CYS A 8 -0.30 0.40 -3.46
N ARG A 9 0.93 0.53 -3.98
CA ARG A 9 1.36 0.03 -5.28
C ARG A 9 1.37 -1.47 -5.37
N GLN A 10 1.58 -2.14 -4.23
CA GLN A 10 1.60 -3.60 -4.15
C GLN A 10 0.20 -4.20 -3.94
N PHE A 11 -0.84 -3.38 -3.85
CA PHE A 11 -2.20 -3.88 -3.69
C PHE A 11 -2.77 -4.32 -5.03
N THR A 12 -3.21 -5.57 -5.09
CA THR A 12 -3.79 -6.18 -6.27
C THR A 12 -5.25 -6.52 -6.01
N ARG A 13 -6.15 -5.91 -6.78
CA ARG A 13 -7.58 -6.24 -6.69
C ARG A 13 -7.88 -7.52 -7.44
N GLN A 14 -8.49 -8.46 -6.74
CA GLN A 14 -9.02 -9.68 -7.32
C GLN A 14 -10.49 -9.45 -7.65
N LYS A 15 -10.93 -9.78 -8.86
CA LYS A 15 -12.31 -9.50 -9.31
C LYS A 15 -13.35 -10.46 -8.72
N SER A 16 -12.90 -11.65 -8.31
CA SER A 16 -13.76 -12.74 -7.81
C SER A 16 -13.33 -13.27 -6.44
N SER A 17 -12.26 -12.73 -5.86
CA SER A 17 -11.65 -13.21 -4.61
C SER A 17 -11.27 -12.04 -3.72
N ALA A 18 -10.82 -12.31 -2.49
CA ALA A 18 -10.26 -11.29 -1.61
C ALA A 18 -9.08 -10.57 -2.28
N ASP A 19 -8.95 -9.27 -2.06
CA ASP A 19 -7.81 -8.51 -2.59
C ASP A 19 -6.51 -9.06 -1.98
N ILE A 20 -5.38 -8.92 -2.66
CA ILE A 20 -4.09 -9.45 -2.21
C ILE A 20 -3.10 -8.31 -2.01
N CYS A 21 -2.38 -8.34 -0.89
CA CYS A 21 -1.24 -7.47 -0.68
C CYS A 21 0.02 -8.20 -1.14
N CYS A 22 0.59 -7.78 -2.27
CA CYS A 22 1.80 -8.40 -2.83
C CYS A 22 3.07 -8.10 -2.02
N ALA A 23 3.00 -7.27 -0.97
CA ALA A 23 4.13 -7.00 -0.09
C ALA A 23 4.51 -8.23 0.77
N TRP A 24 3.50 -8.97 1.23
CA TRP A 24 3.64 -10.16 2.07
C TRP A 24 2.83 -11.37 1.57
N GLY A 25 2.12 -11.26 0.45
CA GLY A 25 1.42 -12.37 -0.20
C GLY A 25 0.10 -12.81 0.43
N HIS A 26 -0.42 -12.07 1.42
CA HIS A 26 -1.66 -12.41 2.12
C HIS A 26 -2.89 -11.69 1.55
N PRO A 27 -4.09 -12.30 1.71
CA PRO A 27 -5.34 -11.61 1.45
C PRO A 27 -5.46 -10.38 2.35
N THR A 28 -5.91 -9.28 1.76
CA THR A 28 -6.05 -7.96 2.38
C THR A 28 -7.33 -7.30 1.89
N ASP A 29 -7.66 -6.16 2.48
CA ASP A 29 -8.75 -5.30 2.03
C ASP A 29 -8.24 -3.93 1.59
N ALA A 30 -8.95 -3.31 0.64
CA ALA A 30 -8.70 -1.92 0.24
C ALA A 30 -8.81 -0.94 1.42
N ASN A 31 -9.71 -1.22 2.37
CA ASN A 31 -9.96 -0.40 3.55
C ASN A 31 -9.03 -0.71 4.73
N ARG A 32 -8.26 -1.80 4.66
CA ARG A 32 -7.33 -2.18 5.73
C ARG A 32 -6.23 -1.14 5.86
N ALA A 33 -5.77 -0.92 7.09
CA ALA A 33 -4.57 -0.14 7.34
C ALA A 33 -3.39 -0.71 6.56
N ALA A 34 -2.59 0.20 6.01
CA ALA A 34 -1.34 -0.11 5.34
C ALA A 34 -0.42 -0.94 6.25
N CYS A 35 0.25 -1.94 5.66
CA CYS A 35 1.32 -2.68 6.33
C CYS A 35 2.61 -1.86 6.38
N ASP A 36 3.62 -2.33 7.11
CA ASP A 36 4.93 -1.66 7.23
C ASP A 36 5.67 -1.55 5.89
N TYR A 37 5.35 -2.41 4.92
CA TYR A 37 5.91 -2.38 3.57
C TYR A 37 5.12 -1.48 2.60
N PHE A 38 4.24 -0.61 3.11
CA PHE A 38 3.39 0.23 2.28
C PHE A 38 4.17 1.12 1.32
N MET A 39 3.94 0.93 0.02
CA MET A 39 4.48 1.75 -1.05
C MET A 39 3.36 2.57 -1.68
N PRO A 40 3.31 3.90 -1.58
CA PRO A 40 2.24 4.69 -2.19
C PRO A 40 2.24 4.58 -3.72
N THR A 41 1.06 4.46 -4.34
CA THR A 41 0.92 4.58 -5.80
C THR A 41 1.10 6.04 -6.22
N ILE A 42 1.86 6.28 -7.30
CA ILE A 42 2.23 7.62 -7.82
C ILE A 42 1.03 8.42 -8.37
N ARG A 43 -0.21 7.96 -8.15
CA ARG A 43 -1.47 8.65 -8.51
C ARG A 43 -2.09 9.44 -7.36
N VAL A 44 -1.36 9.69 -6.27
CA VAL A 44 -1.69 10.75 -5.29
C VAL A 44 -1.12 12.05 -5.84
N LYS A 45 -1.80 12.65 -6.81
CA LYS A 45 -1.24 13.75 -7.61
C LYS A 45 -1.01 15.05 -6.85
N ASP A 46 -1.34 15.14 -5.57
CA ASP A 46 -1.06 16.33 -4.78
C ASP A 46 -1.01 15.98 -3.28
N ARG A 47 0.01 16.52 -2.59
CA ARG A 47 0.11 16.72 -1.14
C ARG A 47 0.64 15.58 -0.25
N VAL A 48 1.94 15.71 0.03
CA VAL A 48 2.64 15.50 1.31
C VAL A 48 2.53 14.07 1.88
N VAL A 49 3.56 13.23 1.76
CA VAL A 49 4.77 13.34 2.57
C VAL A 49 5.93 12.62 1.90
N SER A 50 7.02 13.37 1.80
CA SER A 50 8.45 13.05 1.94
C SER A 50 8.96 11.64 1.60
N PRO A 51 10.16 11.55 1.01
CA PRO A 51 10.78 10.28 0.64
C PRO A 51 11.02 9.43 1.90
N LEU A 52 10.49 8.21 1.91
CA LEU A 52 10.93 7.20 2.88
C LEU A 52 12.38 6.83 2.54
N LYS A 53 13.30 7.61 3.11
CA LYS A 53 14.71 7.25 3.24
C LYS A 53 14.77 6.15 4.29
N SER A 54 14.83 4.89 3.85
CA SER A 54 15.36 3.82 4.70
C SER A 54 16.82 3.59 4.31
N LYS A 55 17.70 4.31 5.02
CA LYS A 55 19.12 3.96 5.18
C LYS A 55 19.20 3.27 6.54
N ASN A 56 19.73 2.06 6.59
CA ASN A 56 20.40 1.43 7.74
C ASN A 56 21.07 0.19 7.13
N GLY A 57 22.37 -0.07 7.24
CA GLY A 57 23.49 0.55 7.95
C GLY A 57 24.67 -0.40 7.72
#